data_AF-A0A844XA11-F1
#
_entry.id   AF-A0A844XA11-F1
#
_cell.length_a   1.000
_cell.length_b   1.000
_cell.length_c   1.000
_cell.angle_alpha   90.00
_cell.angle_beta   90.00
_cell.angle_gamma   90.00
#
_symmetry.space_group_name_H-M   'P 1'
#
loop_
_entity.id
_entity.type
_entity.pdbx_description
1 polymer ?
#
loop_
_entity_poly.entity_id
_entity_poly.type
_entity_poly.pdbx_seq_one_letter_code
_entity_poly.pdbx_strand_id
1 'polypeptide(L)'
;MLPRWRDIGALTLDLFHRDARKGARWLGLHPREFSLLWRLADSPGVPVSRRQLITDVWRLNHEPETNSVEVHVSRLRSKLADVGCEGLVKTVPEGGYRLADPRPFMLGSTQPQADALDEYLRQLGWVSQDA
;
A
#
# COMPACT_ATOMS: atom_id res chain seq x y z
N MET A 1 14.24 10.38 4.97
CA MET A 1 14.23 9.08 5.69
C MET A 1 13.05 8.28 5.17
N LEU A 2 13.25 7.02 4.75
CA LEU A 2 12.13 6.15 4.39
C LEU A 2 11.40 5.74 5.68
N PRO A 3 10.07 5.87 5.75
CA PRO A 3 9.32 5.45 6.92
C PRO A 3 9.47 3.93 7.07
N ARG A 4 9.87 3.48 8.27
CA ARG A 4 10.09 2.06 8.58
C ARG A 4 8.82 1.21 8.40
N TRP A 5 7.66 1.84 8.47
CA TRP A 5 6.35 1.22 8.37
C TRP A 5 5.40 2.10 7.55
N ARG A 6 4.43 1.47 6.88
CA ARG A 6 3.42 2.16 6.07
C ARG A 6 2.06 1.48 6.26
N ASP A 7 1.04 2.26 6.57
CA ASP A 7 -0.33 1.75 6.70
C ASP A 7 -1.08 1.79 5.36
N ILE A 8 -1.76 0.69 5.05
CA ILE A 8 -2.60 0.51 3.87
C ILE A 8 -3.96 -0.07 4.29
N GLY A 9 -4.80 0.82 4.81
CA GLY A 9 -6.14 0.47 5.28
C GLY A 9 -6.06 -0.22 6.62
N ALA A 10 -6.44 -1.49 6.68
CA ALA A 10 -6.37 -2.28 7.91
C ALA A 10 -5.00 -2.96 8.13
N LEU A 11 -4.07 -2.87 7.18
CA LEU A 11 -2.76 -3.52 7.25
C LEU A 11 -1.64 -2.51 7.47
N THR A 12 -0.67 -2.89 8.30
CA THR A 12 0.60 -2.19 8.47
C THR A 12 1.70 -2.98 7.79
N LEU A 13 2.41 -2.36 6.86
CA LEU A 13 3.63 -2.88 6.22
C LEU A 13 4.83 -2.53 7.09
N ASP A 14 5.73 -3.49 7.32
CA ASP A 14 6.98 -3.29 8.05
C ASP A 14 8.17 -3.64 7.13
N LEU A 15 8.99 -2.63 6.81
CA LEU A 15 10.19 -2.80 5.97
C LEU A 15 11.28 -3.65 6.63
N PHE A 16 11.37 -3.61 7.96
CA PHE A 16 12.40 -4.35 8.70
C PHE A 16 12.10 -5.85 8.69
N HIS A 17 10.84 -6.21 8.96
CA HIS A 17 10.39 -7.60 8.89
C HIS A 17 10.12 -8.07 7.46
N ARG A 18 10.01 -7.15 6.49
CA ARG A 18 9.59 -7.40 5.10
C ARG A 18 8.28 -8.18 5.06
N ASP A 19 7.35 -7.79 5.91
CA ASP A 19 6.06 -8.45 6.08
C ASP A 19 4.96 -7.41 6.33
N ALA A 20 3.71 -7.86 6.20
CA ALA A 20 2.52 -7.10 6.56
C ALA A 20 1.89 -7.70 7.83
N ARG A 21 1.19 -6.88 8.60
CA ARG A 21 0.37 -7.34 9.73
C ARG A 21 -0.98 -6.65 9.77
N LYS A 22 -1.99 -7.37 10.23
CA LYS A 22 -3.29 -6.82 10.64
C LYS A 22 -3.36 -6.84 12.17
N GLY A 23 -3.28 -5.67 12.79
CA GLY A 23 -3.13 -5.58 14.25
C GLY A 23 -1.89 -6.36 14.73
N ALA A 24 -2.09 -7.43 15.50
CA ALA A 24 -1.01 -8.28 16.02
C ALA A 24 -0.66 -9.49 15.11
N ARG A 25 -1.44 -9.77 14.06
CA ARG A 25 -1.26 -10.96 13.22
C ARG A 25 -0.39 -10.64 12.00
N TRP A 26 0.76 -11.29 11.90
CA TRP A 26 1.63 -11.27 10.73
C TRP A 26 1.10 -12.14 9.59
N LEU A 27 1.30 -11.70 8.35
CA LEU A 27 0.83 -12.41 7.15
C LEU A 27 1.85 -13.46 6.65
N GLY A 28 3.11 -13.38 7.07
CA GLY A 28 4.16 -14.31 6.62
C GLY A 28 4.43 -14.17 5.12
N LEU A 29 4.46 -12.93 4.61
CA LEU A 29 4.69 -12.65 3.19
C LEU A 29 6.09 -13.09 2.75
N HIS A 30 6.17 -13.67 1.55
CA HIS A 30 7.46 -13.94 0.92
C HIS A 30 8.10 -12.60 0.48
N PRO A 31 9.44 -12.46 0.45
CA PRO A 31 10.12 -11.23 0.05
C PRO A 31 9.59 -10.57 -1.23
N ARG A 32 9.22 -11.36 -2.23
CA ARG A 32 8.63 -10.88 -3.50
C ARG A 32 7.18 -10.41 -3.35
N GLU A 33 6.38 -11.10 -2.55
CA GLU A 33 4.99 -10.72 -2.26
C GLU A 33 4.96 -9.39 -1.51
N PHE A 34 5.83 -9.25 -0.50
CA PHE A 34 6.01 -7.99 0.22
C PHE A 34 6.47 -6.86 -0.70
N SER A 35 7.47 -7.11 -1.54
CA SER A 35 7.99 -6.08 -2.47
C SER A 35 6.93 -5.64 -3.48
N LEU A 36 6.08 -6.56 -3.95
CA LEU A 36 4.94 -6.25 -4.81
C LEU A 36 3.91 -5.39 -4.07
N LEU A 37 3.52 -5.78 -2.86
CA LEU A 37 2.58 -5.02 -2.04
C LEU A 37 3.12 -3.62 -1.70
N TRP A 38 4.40 -3.52 -1.34
CA TRP A 38 5.09 -2.27 -1.06
C TRP A 38 5.11 -1.35 -2.29
N ARG A 39 5.41 -1.90 -3.47
CA ARG A 39 5.41 -1.14 -4.72
C ARG A 39 4.04 -0.60 -5.07
N LEU A 40 2.99 -1.42 -4.91
CA LEU A 40 1.60 -0.98 -5.11
C LEU A 40 1.17 0.07 -4.06
N ALA A 41 1.64 -0.06 -2.83
CA ALA A 41 1.40 0.89 -1.75
C ALA A 41 2.11 2.24 -1.93
N ASP A 42 3.09 2.31 -2.83
CA ASP A 42 3.75 3.56 -3.18
C ASP A 42 2.90 4.49 -4.04
N SER A 43 1.95 3.92 -4.78
CA SER A 43 0.99 4.68 -5.58
C SER A 43 -0.42 4.08 -5.44
N PRO A 44 -1.07 4.23 -4.27
CA PRO A 44 -2.40 3.66 -4.04
C PRO A 44 -3.42 4.14 -5.08
N GLY A 45 -4.26 3.23 -5.56
CA GLY A 45 -5.25 3.51 -6.61
C GLY A 45 -4.69 3.57 -8.03
N VAL A 46 -3.38 3.79 -8.21
CA VAL A 46 -2.74 3.87 -9.53
C VAL A 46 -2.46 2.44 -10.06
N PRO A 47 -2.88 2.12 -11.29
CA PRO A 47 -2.53 0.85 -11.92
C PRO A 47 -1.03 0.77 -12.21
N VAL A 48 -0.41 -0.32 -11.78
CA VAL A 48 0.96 -0.69 -12.11
C VAL A 48 0.92 -1.86 -13.08
N SER A 49 1.52 -1.69 -14.25
CA SER A 49 1.56 -2.71 -15.29
C SER A 49 2.43 -3.91 -14.90
N ARG A 50 2.18 -5.06 -15.52
CA ARG A 50 3.01 -6.26 -15.35
C ARG A 50 4.49 -5.98 -15.60
N ARG A 51 4.82 -5.27 -16.68
CA ARG A 51 6.19 -4.90 -17.05
C ARG A 51 6.86 -4.05 -15.96
N GLN A 52 6.17 -3.05 -15.43
CA GLN A 52 6.68 -2.24 -14.31
C GLN A 52 6.93 -3.09 -13.06
N LEU A 53 6.03 -4.02 -12.72
CA LEU A 53 6.25 -4.91 -11.58
C LEU A 53 7.47 -5.80 -11.76
N ILE A 54 7.69 -6.34 -12.97
CA ILE A 54 8.88 -7.14 -13.29
C ILE A 54 10.16 -6.30 -13.11
N THR A 55 10.18 -5.08 -13.63
CA THR A 55 11.33 -4.18 -13.48
C THR A 55 11.56 -3.77 -12.02
N ASP A 56 10.51 -3.38 -11.30
CA ASP A 56 10.64 -2.80 -9.96
C ASP A 56 10.88 -3.86 -8.86
N VAL A 57 10.22 -5.02 -8.97
CA VAL A 57 10.26 -6.08 -7.93
C VAL A 57 11.27 -7.18 -8.25
N TRP A 58 11.37 -7.60 -9.51
CA TRP A 58 12.33 -8.62 -9.93
C TRP A 58 13.66 -8.04 -10.38
N ARG A 59 13.76 -6.71 -10.60
CA ARG A 59 14.95 -6.05 -11.16
C ARG A 59 15.41 -6.68 -12.48
N LEU A 60 14.45 -7.20 -13.24
CA LEU A 60 14.67 -7.77 -14.56
C LEU A 60 14.28 -6.74 -15.62
N ASN A 61 15.15 -6.60 -16.63
CA ASN A 61 14.88 -5.75 -17.79
C ASN A 61 14.05 -6.46 -18.86
N HIS A 62 13.79 -7.77 -18.71
CA HIS A 62 13.05 -8.60 -19.63
C HIS A 62 11.91 -9.32 -18.91
N GLU A 63 10.79 -9.56 -19.61
CA GLU A 63 9.71 -10.37 -19.05
C GLU A 63 10.18 -11.84 -18.94
N PRO A 64 10.06 -12.47 -17.76
CA PRO A 64 10.28 -13.90 -17.65
C PRO A 64 9.19 -14.63 -18.44
N GLU A 65 9.54 -15.70 -19.16
CA GLU A 65 8.59 -16.54 -19.92
C GLU A 65 7.52 -17.20 -19.03
N THR A 66 7.73 -17.20 -17.70
CA THR A 66 6.83 -17.81 -16.73
C THR A 66 5.89 -16.77 -16.09
N ASN A 67 4.65 -17.19 -15.78
CA ASN A 67 3.61 -16.44 -15.02
C ASN A 67 3.99 -16.15 -13.56
N SER A 68 5.22 -15.68 -13.33
CA SER A 68 5.77 -15.43 -12.00
C SER A 68 4.97 -14.36 -11.26
N VAL A 69 4.59 -13.27 -11.95
CA VAL A 69 3.83 -12.18 -11.32
C VAL A 69 2.46 -12.65 -10.85
N GLU A 70 1.69 -13.34 -11.71
CA GLU A 70 0.35 -13.85 -11.39
C GLU A 70 0.39 -14.82 -10.22
N VAL A 71 1.36 -15.73 -10.19
CA VAL A 71 1.49 -16.72 -9.11
C VAL A 71 1.77 -16.01 -7.79
N HIS A 72 2.67 -15.03 -7.78
CA HIS A 72 2.99 -14.27 -6.57
C HIS A 72 1.81 -13.37 -6.14
N VAL A 73 1.07 -12.78 -7.07
CA VAL A 73 -0.16 -12.02 -6.73
C VAL A 73 -1.25 -12.94 -6.19
N SER A 74 -1.42 -14.12 -6.77
CA SER A 74 -2.41 -15.11 -6.30
C SER A 74 -2.11 -15.54 -4.86
N ARG A 75 -0.86 -15.90 -4.56
CA ARG A 75 -0.42 -16.23 -3.19
C ARG A 75 -0.58 -15.07 -2.22
N LEU A 76 -0.23 -13.86 -2.64
CA LEU A 76 -0.44 -12.64 -1.86
C LEU A 76 -1.92 -12.46 -1.53
N ARG A 77 -2.82 -12.62 -2.53
CA ARG A 77 -4.27 -12.51 -2.33
C ARG A 77 -4.81 -13.54 -1.36
N SER A 78 -4.35 -14.79 -1.42
CA SER A 78 -4.74 -15.81 -0.44
C SER A 78 -4.38 -15.38 0.98
N LYS A 79 -3.15 -14.90 1.20
CA LYS A 79 -2.71 -14.41 2.53
C LYS A 79 -3.48 -13.18 2.99
N LEU A 80 -3.84 -12.29 2.06
CA LEU A 80 -4.69 -11.14 2.36
C LEU A 80 -6.12 -11.57 2.71
N ALA A 81 -6.68 -12.57 2.03
CA ALA A 81 -8.00 -13.13 2.33
C ALA A 81 -8.04 -13.78 3.72
N ASP A 82 -6.96 -14.46 4.14
CA ASP A 82 -6.86 -15.08 5.47
C ASP A 82 -6.99 -14.07 6.63
N VAL A 83 -6.74 -12.78 6.36
CA VAL A 83 -6.88 -11.67 7.30
C VAL A 83 -8.07 -10.75 6.98
N GLY A 84 -8.93 -11.13 6.02
CA GLY A 84 -10.11 -10.35 5.61
C GLY A 84 -9.75 -9.05 4.87
N CYS A 85 -8.76 -9.13 3.98
CA CYS A 85 -8.26 -8.01 3.17
C CYS A 85 -8.19 -8.38 1.67
N GLU A 86 -9.01 -9.34 1.21
CA GLU A 86 -9.02 -9.82 -0.18
C GLU A 86 -9.22 -8.72 -1.24
N GLY A 87 -9.85 -7.60 -0.86
CA GLY A 87 -10.12 -6.47 -1.75
C GLY A 87 -8.95 -5.50 -1.97
N LEU A 88 -7.83 -5.64 -1.24
CA LEU A 88 -6.73 -4.67 -1.28
C LEU A 88 -5.97 -4.69 -2.61
N VAL A 89 -5.79 -5.85 -3.26
CA VAL A 89 -5.02 -5.95 -4.51
C VAL A 89 -5.94 -6.33 -5.67
N LYS A 90 -6.22 -5.37 -6.55
CA LYS A 90 -7.15 -5.54 -7.68
C LYS A 90 -6.39 -5.63 -9.01
N THR A 91 -6.90 -6.46 -9.92
CA THR A 91 -6.43 -6.50 -11.30
C THR A 91 -7.19 -5.44 -12.10
N VAL A 92 -6.50 -4.72 -12.97
CA VAL A 92 -7.13 -3.74 -13.87
C VAL A 92 -7.37 -4.32 -15.26
N PRO A 93 -8.43 -3.89 -15.99
CA PRO A 93 -8.77 -4.41 -17.31
C PRO A 93 -7.64 -4.37 -18.33
N GLU A 94 -6.77 -3.35 -18.24
CA GLU A 94 -5.68 -3.09 -19.17
C GLU A 94 -4.46 -4.00 -18.98
N GLY A 95 -4.50 -4.94 -18.02
CA GLY A 95 -3.38 -5.81 -17.70
C GLY A 95 -2.41 -5.16 -16.70
N GLY A 96 -2.70 -5.33 -15.42
CA GLY A 96 -1.88 -4.80 -14.33
C GLY A 96 -2.55 -4.97 -12.98
N TYR A 97 -1.94 -4.41 -11.95
CA TYR A 97 -2.41 -4.50 -10.58
C TYR A 97 -2.42 -3.13 -9.93
N ARG A 98 -3.41 -2.88 -9.08
CA ARG A 98 -3.48 -1.69 -8.25
C ARG A 98 -3.77 -2.07 -6.81
N LEU A 99 -3.25 -1.27 -5.88
CA LEU A 99 -3.80 -1.27 -4.54
C LEU A 99 -5.16 -0.55 -4.61
N ALA A 100 -6.24 -1.23 -4.24
CA ALA A 100 -7.51 -0.58 -4.01
C ALA A 100 -7.30 0.48 -2.92
N ASP A 101 -7.84 1.69 -3.14
CA ASP A 101 -7.71 2.77 -2.19
C ASP A 101 -8.13 2.26 -0.81
N PRO A 102 -7.20 2.23 0.18
CA PRO A 102 -7.53 1.77 1.52
C PRO A 102 -8.51 2.71 2.22
N ARG A 103 -8.77 3.90 1.66
CA ARG A 103 -9.78 4.81 2.17
C ARG A 103 -11.16 4.16 1.98
N PRO A 104 -11.95 3.97 3.05
CA PRO A 104 -13.34 3.59 2.88
C PRO A 104 -13.98 4.61 1.92
N PHE A 105 -14.78 4.11 0.99
CA PHE A 105 -15.66 4.94 0.18
C PHE A 105 -16.61 5.69 1.13
N MET A 106 -16.17 6.83 1.63
CA MET A 106 -17.01 7.80 2.31
C MET A 106 -17.47 8.78 1.24
N LEU A 107 -18.62 8.50 0.63
CA LEU A 107 -19.56 9.57 0.32
C LEU A 107 -20.05 10.10 1.67
N GLY A 108 -19.24 10.98 2.24
CA GLY A 108 -19.37 11.50 3.59
C GLY A 108 -18.12 12.31 3.87
N SER A 109 -18.18 13.60 3.60
CA SER A 109 -17.20 14.59 4.03
C SER A 109 -16.97 14.46 5.54
N THR A 110 -15.89 13.80 5.93
CA THR A 110 -15.21 14.05 7.20
C THR A 110 -13.76 13.69 6.98
N GLN A 111 -12.93 14.70 6.72
CA GLN A 111 -11.54 14.67 7.12
C GLN A 111 -11.51 14.50 8.65
N PRO A 112 -10.91 13.46 9.23
CA PRO A 112 -10.36 13.59 10.55
C PRO A 112 -8.87 13.85 10.38
N GLN A 113 -8.40 14.95 10.98
CA GLN A 113 -7.00 15.31 11.16
C GLN A 113 -6.36 16.21 10.07
N ALA A 114 -7.12 17.23 9.64
CA ALA A 114 -6.51 18.52 9.29
C ALA A 114 -6.79 19.56 10.40
N ASP A 115 -7.98 19.49 11.03
CA ASP A 115 -8.38 20.38 12.12
C ASP A 115 -7.49 20.29 13.37
N ALA A 116 -6.92 19.12 13.68
CA ALA A 116 -6.05 18.98 14.85
C ALA A 116 -4.69 19.71 14.68
N LEU A 117 -4.20 19.84 13.45
CA LEU A 117 -2.96 20.58 13.17
C LEU A 117 -3.23 22.09 13.15
N ASP A 118 -4.35 22.52 12.56
CA ASP A 118 -4.76 23.92 12.55
C ASP A 118 -5.12 24.43 13.97
N GLU A 119 -5.79 23.62 14.78
CA GLU A 119 -6.09 23.92 16.19
C GLU A 119 -4.80 23.98 17.03
N TYR A 120 -3.88 23.03 16.82
CA TYR A 120 -2.57 23.01 17.49
C TYR A 120 -1.70 24.22 17.12
N LEU A 121 -1.70 24.64 15.84
CA LEU A 121 -0.99 25.82 15.37
C LEU A 121 -1.60 27.12 15.91
N ARG A 122 -2.93 27.17 16.12
CA ARG A 122 -3.62 28.28 16.80
C ARG A 122 -3.34 28.31 18.30
N GLN A 123 -3.33 27.15 18.97
CA GLN A 123 -3.00 27.04 20.40
C GLN A 123 -1.53 27.41 20.71
N LEU A 124 -0.63 27.16 19.77
CA LEU A 124 0.79 27.52 19.89
C LEU A 124 1.10 28.97 19.51
N GLY A 125 0.10 29.78 19.12
CA GLY A 125 0.29 31.21 18.83
C GLY A 125 1.27 31.51 17.69
N TRP A 126 1.51 30.56 16.79
CA TRP A 126 2.56 30.64 15.76
C TRP A 126 2.05 31.13 14.40
N VAL A 127 1.06 32.04 14.42
CA VAL A 127 0.76 32.89 13.25
C VAL A 127 1.51 34.20 13.48
N SER A 128 2.66 34.33 12.83
CA SER A 128 3.42 35.58 12.80
C SER A 128 2.51 36.70 12.28
N GLN A 129 2.38 37.77 13.06
CA GLN A 129 1.80 39.02 12.58
C GLN A 129 2.77 39.61 11.55
N ASP A 130 2.37 39.64 10.28
CA ASP A 130 2.90 40.62 9.33
C ASP A 130 2.07 41.90 9.49
N ALA A 131 2.69 42.92 10.08
CA ALA A 131 2.35 44.33 9.92
C ALA A 131 3.62 45.17 10.13
#